data_AF-K6ZMG0-F1
#
_entry.id   AF-K6ZMG0-F1
#
_cell.length_a   1.000
_cell.length_b   1.000
_cell.length_c   1.000
_cell.angle_alpha   90.00
_cell.angle_beta   90.00
_cell.angle_gamma   90.00
#
_symmetry.space_group_name_H-M   'P 1'
#
loop_
_entity.id
_entity.type
_entity.pdbx_description
1 polymer ?
#
loop_
_entity_poly.entity_id
_entity_poly.type
_entity_poly.pdbx_seq_one_letter_code
_entity_poly.pdbx_strand_id
1 'polypeptide(L)'
;MKTCEHSAPSICNLPLVEPRKLDPNIDRNRESLVRYIEKKWVNHTVLHYYFMQDQPQLTGQTNQLQAVRDAFDEWKNLGIGLDFIEVGDAAQAEFRIGFAPGSSWSYVGRDCIDLVPNHEDQTMNFGWDLTTPYGRDTALHEIGHAMGFPHEHQNHKAGIVWDEDAVYANFAGSPNYWDDATTYHNIIRKLSPQDATGSPWDRDSIMHYQFDAGLILSPAEYQQQPLIPSPGLSEMDIQEALKFYPDNIAAQWPELVPFLSHKLDITPGQQLDFTIEPNISRTYNIQTFGTMDTVIVLFEDDDAEPIYLAGDDDSGTNYNSKISQRLINGRRYYLRLRLYSAGASGEGGVMLW
;
A
#
# COMPACT_ATOMS: atom_id res chain seq x y z
N MET A 1 -24.12 33.24 -21.36
CA MET A 1 -22.68 32.94 -21.17
C MET A 1 -22.58 31.98 -20.00
N LYS A 2 -22.29 30.70 -20.26
CA LYS A 2 -22.02 29.72 -19.21
C LYS A 2 -20.57 29.93 -18.78
N THR A 3 -20.35 30.56 -17.64
CA THR A 3 -19.09 30.46 -16.91
C THR A 3 -19.09 29.08 -16.26
N CYS A 4 -18.42 28.11 -16.88
CA CYS A 4 -17.92 26.96 -16.13
C CYS A 4 -16.79 27.52 -15.27
N GLU A 5 -17.10 27.89 -14.03
CA GLU A 5 -16.11 27.91 -12.96
C GLU A 5 -15.66 26.44 -12.83
N HIS A 6 -14.53 26.11 -13.46
CA HIS A 6 -13.78 24.92 -13.04
C HIS A 6 -13.26 25.26 -11.65
N SER A 7 -14.04 25.00 -10.60
CA SER A 7 -13.46 24.88 -9.27
C SER A 7 -12.60 23.62 -9.33
N ALA A 8 -11.29 23.77 -9.19
CA ALA A 8 -10.39 22.63 -9.03
C ALA A 8 -10.96 21.72 -7.91
N PRO A 9 -11.09 20.41 -8.17
CA PRO A 9 -11.63 19.49 -7.17
C PRO A 9 -10.68 19.41 -5.97
N SER A 10 -11.22 19.18 -4.78
CA SER A 10 -10.39 18.86 -3.61
C SER A 10 -9.63 17.56 -3.88
N ILE A 11 -8.32 17.57 -3.63
CA ILE A 11 -7.43 16.42 -3.77
C ILE A 11 -7.16 15.77 -2.39
N CYS A 12 -6.69 14.52 -2.41
CA CYS A 12 -6.31 13.78 -1.22
C CYS A 12 -5.20 14.52 -0.42
N ASN A 13 -5.14 14.31 0.89
CA ASN A 13 -4.13 14.87 1.78
C ASN A 13 -3.48 13.76 2.61
N LEU A 14 -2.44 13.11 2.07
CA LEU A 14 -1.79 12.00 2.76
C LEU A 14 -1.25 12.46 4.13
N PRO A 15 -1.45 11.65 5.19
CA PRO A 15 -0.81 11.92 6.47
C PRO A 15 0.72 12.03 6.34
N LEU A 16 1.30 13.06 6.95
CA LEU A 16 2.75 13.23 6.98
C LEU A 16 3.40 12.14 7.84
N VAL A 17 3.97 11.15 7.17
CA VAL A 17 4.73 10.06 7.80
C VAL A 17 6.23 10.28 7.58
N GLU A 18 6.97 10.34 8.68
CA GLU A 18 8.43 10.36 8.64
C GLU A 18 8.96 9.06 8.05
N PRO A 19 9.84 9.11 7.03
CA PRO A 19 10.42 7.90 6.46
C PRO A 19 11.15 7.08 7.52
N ARG A 20 10.99 5.75 7.46
CA ARG A 20 11.76 4.81 8.28
C ARG A 20 13.26 5.11 8.14
N LYS A 21 13.99 5.18 9.24
CA LYS A 21 15.45 5.30 9.20
C LYS A 21 16.06 3.97 8.76
N LEU A 22 16.72 3.95 7.60
CA LEU A 22 17.48 2.81 7.11
C LEU A 22 18.97 2.97 7.50
N ASP A 23 19.76 1.91 7.38
CA ASP A 23 21.21 1.97 7.64
C ASP A 23 21.84 3.08 6.77
N PRO A 24 22.59 4.04 7.35
CA PRO A 24 23.21 5.13 6.59
C PRO A 24 24.15 4.69 5.46
N ASN A 25 24.63 3.44 5.51
CA ASN A 25 25.54 2.86 4.52
C ASN A 25 24.85 1.83 3.60
N ILE A 26 23.53 1.73 3.63
CA ILE A 26 22.77 0.86 2.73
C ILE A 26 23.10 1.21 1.26
N ASP A 27 23.22 0.18 0.42
CA ASP A 27 23.31 0.40 -1.02
C ASP A 27 22.07 1.15 -1.53
N ARG A 28 22.26 2.12 -2.43
CA ARG A 28 21.18 3.02 -2.85
C ARG A 28 20.09 2.33 -3.66
N ASN A 29 20.44 1.32 -4.46
CA ASN A 29 19.43 0.54 -5.19
C ASN A 29 18.63 -0.31 -4.20
N ARG A 30 19.29 -0.85 -3.17
CA ARG A 30 18.63 -1.56 -2.07
C ARG A 30 17.68 -0.64 -1.30
N GLU A 31 18.10 0.57 -0.93
CA GLU A 31 17.22 1.55 -0.28
C GLU A 31 15.96 1.83 -1.09
N SER A 32 16.11 2.06 -2.40
CA SER A 32 14.97 2.33 -3.29
C SER A 32 13.95 1.19 -3.29
N LEU A 33 14.42 -0.05 -3.42
CA LEU A 33 13.56 -1.23 -3.40
C LEU A 33 12.86 -1.44 -2.06
N VAL A 34 13.56 -1.22 -0.94
CA VAL A 34 12.96 -1.28 0.39
C VAL A 34 11.86 -0.23 0.51
N ARG A 35 12.13 1.04 0.17
CA ARG A 35 11.13 2.13 0.19
C ARG A 35 9.89 1.83 -0.65
N TYR A 36 10.08 1.14 -1.77
CA TYR A 36 9.01 0.81 -2.70
C TYR A 36 8.10 -0.32 -2.19
N ILE A 37 8.64 -1.27 -1.44
CA ILE A 37 7.94 -2.51 -1.05
C ILE A 37 7.56 -2.51 0.44
N GLU A 38 8.26 -1.77 1.31
CA GLU A 38 8.14 -1.84 2.78
C GLU A 38 6.71 -1.63 3.29
N LYS A 39 5.93 -0.80 2.59
CA LYS A 39 4.54 -0.49 2.97
C LYS A 39 3.53 -1.51 2.46
N LYS A 40 3.88 -2.36 1.51
CA LYS A 40 2.92 -3.28 0.89
C LYS A 40 2.60 -4.44 1.82
N TRP A 41 1.36 -4.90 1.78
CA TRP A 41 0.94 -6.14 2.44
C TRP A 41 1.65 -7.32 1.81
N VAL A 42 1.87 -8.42 2.54
CA VAL A 42 2.18 -9.68 1.87
C VAL A 42 0.93 -10.17 1.14
N ASN A 43 1.10 -10.82 -0.01
CA ASN A 43 -0.02 -11.34 -0.81
C ASN A 43 -0.83 -12.36 -0.01
N HIS A 44 -2.09 -12.61 -0.40
CA HIS A 44 -3.01 -13.51 0.29
C HIS A 44 -3.48 -13.02 1.67
N THR A 45 -3.16 -11.78 2.06
CA THR A 45 -3.63 -11.21 3.32
C THR A 45 -5.12 -10.90 3.23
N VAL A 46 -5.85 -11.36 4.23
CA VAL A 46 -7.23 -10.93 4.49
C VAL A 46 -7.16 -9.63 5.28
N LEU A 47 -7.65 -8.56 4.68
CA LEU A 47 -7.65 -7.22 5.25
C LEU A 47 -9.07 -6.85 5.66
N HIS A 48 -9.22 -6.44 6.90
CA HIS A 48 -10.50 -6.11 7.48
C HIS A 48 -10.73 -4.61 7.43
N TYR A 49 -11.95 -4.22 7.05
CA TYR A 49 -12.35 -2.83 7.08
C TYR A 49 -13.61 -2.62 7.93
N TYR A 50 -13.66 -1.47 8.59
CA TYR A 50 -14.75 -1.05 9.45
C TYR A 50 -15.15 0.39 9.12
N PHE A 51 -16.45 0.62 8.96
CA PHE A 51 -17.00 1.98 8.90
C PHE A 51 -17.27 2.47 10.32
N MET A 52 -16.64 3.58 10.72
CA MET A 52 -16.71 4.15 12.07
C MET A 52 -18.04 4.87 12.35
N GLN A 53 -19.15 4.16 12.12
CA GLN A 53 -20.52 4.65 12.29
C GLN A 53 -20.91 4.80 13.76
N ASP A 54 -20.14 4.21 14.67
CA ASP A 54 -20.25 4.37 16.11
C ASP A 54 -19.77 5.74 16.60
N GLN A 55 -18.97 6.45 15.80
CA GLN A 55 -18.49 7.80 16.08
C GLN A 55 -19.27 8.86 15.29
N PRO A 56 -20.13 9.68 15.94
CA PRO A 56 -21.06 10.59 15.25
C PRO A 56 -20.41 11.51 14.21
N GLN A 57 -19.20 12.01 14.49
CA GLN A 57 -18.44 12.90 13.62
C GLN A 57 -17.86 12.23 12.36
N LEU A 58 -17.86 10.90 12.32
CA LEU A 58 -17.30 10.08 11.23
C LEU A 58 -18.38 9.33 10.43
N THR A 59 -19.65 9.50 10.80
CA THR A 59 -20.77 8.77 10.17
C THR A 59 -20.94 9.11 8.69
N GLY A 60 -21.28 8.09 7.90
CA GLY A 60 -21.49 8.20 6.46
C GLY A 60 -22.90 7.74 6.10
N GLN A 61 -23.47 8.30 5.03
CA GLN A 61 -24.76 7.83 4.54
C GLN A 61 -24.62 6.46 3.85
N THR A 62 -25.67 5.64 3.85
CA THR A 62 -25.64 4.28 3.30
C THR A 62 -25.12 4.19 1.87
N ASN A 63 -25.42 5.17 1.02
CA ASN A 63 -24.91 5.25 -0.36
C ASN A 63 -23.40 5.54 -0.43
N GLN A 64 -22.85 6.28 0.53
CA GLN A 64 -21.40 6.52 0.64
C GLN A 64 -20.68 5.24 1.07
N LEU A 65 -21.22 4.54 2.07
CA LEU A 65 -20.69 3.24 2.50
C LEU A 65 -20.72 2.23 1.34
N GLN A 66 -21.81 2.21 0.57
CA GLN A 66 -21.90 1.33 -0.59
C GLN A 66 -20.87 1.68 -1.67
N ALA A 67 -20.61 2.97 -1.94
CA ALA A 67 -19.58 3.36 -2.90
C ALA A 67 -18.18 2.87 -2.49
N VAL A 68 -17.87 2.84 -1.20
CA VAL A 68 -16.61 2.27 -0.70
C VAL A 68 -16.57 0.75 -0.87
N ARG A 69 -17.67 0.04 -0.58
CA ARG A 69 -17.79 -1.41 -0.83
C ARG A 69 -17.58 -1.74 -2.30
N ASP A 70 -18.25 -1.00 -3.18
CA ASP A 70 -18.14 -1.17 -4.64
C ASP A 70 -16.69 -0.97 -5.10
N ALA A 71 -15.95 -0.04 -4.49
CA ALA A 71 -14.53 0.20 -4.80
C ALA A 71 -13.61 -0.93 -4.29
N PHE A 72 -13.87 -1.51 -3.11
CA PHE A 72 -13.18 -2.74 -2.66
C PHE A 72 -13.47 -3.91 -3.60
N ASP A 73 -14.72 -4.07 -4.03
CA ASP A 73 -15.13 -5.09 -4.99
C ASP A 73 -14.42 -4.89 -6.34
N GLU A 74 -14.28 -3.65 -6.82
CA GLU A 74 -13.57 -3.36 -8.07
C GLU A 74 -12.10 -3.76 -8.01
N TRP A 75 -11.38 -3.42 -6.94
CA TRP A 75 -10.02 -3.90 -6.70
C TRP A 75 -9.95 -5.42 -6.62
N LYS A 76 -10.87 -6.07 -5.88
CA LYS A 76 -10.88 -7.53 -5.74
C LYS A 76 -11.17 -8.24 -7.07
N ASN A 77 -12.09 -7.71 -7.88
CA ASN A 77 -12.51 -8.26 -9.16
C ASN A 77 -11.40 -8.24 -10.23
N LEU A 78 -10.28 -7.56 -9.99
CA LEU A 78 -9.08 -7.67 -10.82
C LEU A 78 -8.45 -9.07 -10.77
N GLY A 79 -8.83 -9.91 -9.80
CA GLY A 79 -8.14 -11.16 -9.53
C GLY A 79 -6.82 -10.92 -8.81
N ILE A 80 -6.84 -10.06 -7.79
CA ILE A 80 -5.72 -9.90 -6.86
C ILE A 80 -5.82 -10.92 -5.72
N GLY A 81 -4.67 -11.31 -5.19
CA GLY A 81 -4.56 -12.26 -4.09
C GLY A 81 -4.93 -11.67 -2.73
N LEU A 82 -5.10 -10.35 -2.56
CA LEU A 82 -5.65 -9.79 -1.31
C LEU A 82 -7.15 -10.05 -1.19
N ASP A 83 -7.63 -10.17 0.04
CA ASP A 83 -9.06 -10.25 0.36
C ASP A 83 -9.46 -9.09 1.27
N PHE A 84 -10.72 -8.66 1.15
CA PHE A 84 -11.27 -7.56 1.94
C PHE A 84 -12.54 -8.02 2.65
N ILE A 85 -12.60 -7.88 3.97
CA ILE A 85 -13.75 -8.30 4.78
C ILE A 85 -14.25 -7.12 5.60
N GLU A 86 -15.54 -6.81 5.47
CA GLU A 86 -16.20 -5.87 6.37
C GLU A 86 -16.42 -6.51 7.73
N VAL A 87 -15.95 -5.86 8.79
CA VAL A 87 -16.16 -6.28 10.18
C VAL A 87 -17.09 -5.33 10.91
N GLY A 88 -17.59 -5.77 12.08
CA GLY A 88 -18.53 -5.01 12.90
C GLY A 88 -17.88 -4.18 14.02
N ASP A 89 -16.56 -4.27 14.18
CA ASP A 89 -15.81 -3.68 15.30
C ASP A 89 -14.48 -3.09 14.79
N ALA A 90 -14.17 -1.86 15.19
CA ALA A 90 -12.92 -1.18 14.86
C ALA A 90 -11.68 -1.92 15.36
N ALA A 91 -11.78 -2.67 16.48
CA ALA A 91 -10.69 -3.46 17.04
C ALA A 91 -10.32 -4.68 16.18
N GLN A 92 -11.15 -5.02 15.19
CA GLN A 92 -10.92 -6.12 14.25
C GLN A 92 -10.45 -5.62 12.86
N ALA A 93 -10.28 -4.31 12.67
CA ALA A 93 -10.04 -3.72 11.36
C ALA A 93 -8.67 -3.05 11.22
N GLU A 94 -7.93 -3.41 10.16
CA GLU A 94 -6.78 -2.65 9.69
C GLU A 94 -7.22 -1.32 9.06
N PHE A 95 -8.33 -1.34 8.30
CA PHE A 95 -8.88 -0.17 7.63
C PHE A 95 -10.08 0.39 8.39
N ARG A 96 -9.89 1.53 9.07
CA ARG A 96 -10.91 2.19 9.88
C ARG A 96 -11.31 3.48 9.19
N ILE A 97 -12.51 3.45 8.61
CA ILE A 97 -12.97 4.38 7.59
C ILE A 97 -14.01 5.32 8.19
N GLY A 98 -13.76 6.62 8.09
CA GLY A 98 -14.72 7.66 8.45
C GLY A 98 -15.08 8.58 7.29
N PHE A 99 -16.08 9.43 7.50
CA PHE A 99 -16.66 10.32 6.50
C PHE A 99 -16.68 11.79 6.96
N ALA A 100 -15.62 12.23 7.64
CA ALA A 100 -15.51 13.61 8.10
C ALA A 100 -15.32 14.55 6.89
N PRO A 101 -16.15 15.60 6.75
CA PRO A 101 -16.10 16.46 5.57
C PRO A 101 -14.80 17.27 5.48
N GLY A 102 -14.36 17.54 4.25
CA GLY A 102 -13.28 18.49 3.95
C GLY A 102 -12.03 17.86 3.32
N SER A 103 -11.59 16.69 3.77
CA SER A 103 -10.40 16.03 3.24
C SER A 103 -10.64 14.54 3.04
N SER A 104 -10.17 13.98 1.93
CA SER A 104 -10.03 12.52 1.78
C SER A 104 -8.57 12.14 1.93
N TRP A 105 -8.30 10.99 2.52
CA TRP A 105 -6.96 10.47 2.75
C TRP A 105 -6.97 9.01 3.22
N SER A 106 -5.85 8.33 3.05
CA SER A 106 -5.55 7.05 3.69
C SER A 106 -4.07 6.98 4.07
N TYR A 107 -3.76 6.24 5.12
CA TYR A 107 -2.37 5.80 5.34
C TYR A 107 -1.95 4.81 4.24
N VAL A 108 -0.66 4.79 3.92
CA VAL A 108 -0.17 3.97 2.82
C VAL A 108 0.17 2.56 3.32
N GLY A 109 -0.63 1.58 2.93
CA GLY A 109 -0.35 0.17 3.19
C GLY A 109 -0.28 -0.16 4.68
N ARG A 110 0.81 -0.79 5.11
CA ARG A 110 1.07 -1.19 6.49
C ARG A 110 1.15 -0.03 7.47
N ASP A 111 1.33 1.21 7.01
CA ASP A 111 1.26 2.38 7.89
C ASP A 111 -0.06 2.41 8.71
N CYS A 112 -1.15 1.83 8.16
CA CYS A 112 -2.44 1.65 8.83
C CYS A 112 -2.34 0.89 10.17
N ILE A 113 -1.38 -0.05 10.31
CA ILE A 113 -1.19 -0.86 11.52
C ILE A 113 0.08 -0.47 12.29
N ASP A 114 1.12 -0.03 11.59
CA ASP A 114 2.42 0.24 12.20
C ASP A 114 2.44 1.63 12.89
N LEU A 115 1.62 2.59 12.42
CA LEU A 115 1.58 3.97 12.92
C LEU A 115 0.30 4.33 13.67
N VAL A 116 -0.78 3.58 13.45
CA VAL A 116 -2.10 3.85 14.05
C VAL A 116 -2.56 2.67 14.91
N PRO A 117 -1.89 2.40 16.05
CA PRO A 117 -2.18 1.23 16.89
C PRO A 117 -3.48 1.36 17.70
N ASN A 118 -4.03 2.56 17.81
CA ASN A 118 -5.28 2.80 18.51
C ASN A 118 -6.47 2.54 17.59
N HIS A 119 -7.35 1.62 18.01
CA HIS A 119 -8.52 1.21 17.25
C HIS A 119 -9.60 2.30 17.14
N GLU A 120 -9.55 3.33 17.99
CA GLU A 120 -10.48 4.47 17.90
C GLU A 120 -10.08 5.51 16.85
N ASP A 121 -8.86 5.42 16.30
CA ASP A 121 -8.34 6.38 15.33
C ASP A 121 -8.56 5.89 13.88
N GLN A 122 -8.95 6.79 12.99
CA GLN A 122 -9.13 6.50 11.56
C GLN A 122 -7.80 6.13 10.89
N THR A 123 -7.86 5.21 9.93
CA THR A 123 -6.76 4.97 8.97
C THR A 123 -7.10 5.42 7.55
N MET A 124 -8.37 5.79 7.33
CA MET A 124 -8.87 6.34 6.08
C MET A 124 -10.04 7.29 6.35
N ASN A 125 -10.17 8.33 5.53
CA ASN A 125 -11.31 9.24 5.54
C ASN A 125 -11.76 9.61 4.14
N PHE A 126 -13.07 9.76 3.96
CA PHE A 126 -13.68 10.32 2.75
C PHE A 126 -14.40 11.62 3.06
N GLY A 127 -13.94 12.72 2.46
CA GLY A 127 -14.38 14.07 2.80
C GLY A 127 -15.49 14.66 1.92
N TRP A 128 -15.96 13.94 0.91
CA TRP A 128 -16.94 14.41 -0.07
C TRP A 128 -17.79 13.26 -0.63
N ASP A 129 -18.74 13.60 -1.52
CA ASP A 129 -19.70 12.66 -2.09
C ASP A 129 -19.06 11.66 -3.08
N LEU A 130 -18.93 10.42 -2.63
CA LEU A 130 -18.40 9.27 -3.36
C LEU A 130 -19.33 8.73 -4.45
N THR A 131 -20.58 9.21 -4.52
CA THR A 131 -21.54 8.72 -5.53
C THR A 131 -21.39 9.42 -6.89
N THR A 132 -20.62 10.50 -6.94
CA THR A 132 -20.23 11.20 -8.18
C THR A 132 -19.12 10.43 -8.91
N PRO A 133 -18.89 10.65 -10.23
CA PRO A 133 -17.77 10.02 -10.93
C PRO A 133 -16.41 10.26 -10.25
N TYR A 134 -16.11 11.52 -9.90
CA TYR A 134 -14.87 11.88 -9.18
C TYR A 134 -14.79 11.24 -7.79
N GLY A 135 -15.94 11.16 -7.09
CA GLY A 135 -16.03 10.52 -5.80
C GLY A 135 -15.75 9.01 -5.84
N ARG A 136 -16.20 8.32 -6.89
CA ARG A 136 -15.87 6.89 -7.10
C ARG A 136 -14.38 6.69 -7.33
N ASP A 137 -13.79 7.53 -8.18
CA ASP A 137 -12.33 7.51 -8.41
C ASP A 137 -11.56 7.80 -7.12
N THR A 138 -12.07 8.72 -6.27
CA THR A 138 -11.51 8.96 -4.93
C THR A 138 -11.54 7.69 -4.07
N ALA A 139 -12.63 6.94 -4.07
CA ALA A 139 -12.72 5.68 -3.31
C ALA A 139 -11.67 4.66 -3.77
N LEU A 140 -11.50 4.49 -5.10
CA LEU A 140 -10.47 3.62 -5.66
C LEU A 140 -9.06 4.09 -5.28
N HIS A 141 -8.81 5.41 -5.33
CA HIS A 141 -7.54 6.03 -4.99
C HIS A 141 -7.13 5.79 -3.53
N GLU A 142 -8.02 6.09 -2.57
CA GLU A 142 -7.71 5.90 -1.15
C GLU A 142 -7.54 4.42 -0.80
N ILE A 143 -8.30 3.52 -1.43
CA ILE A 143 -8.08 2.07 -1.26
C ILE A 143 -6.73 1.65 -1.89
N GLY A 144 -6.33 2.24 -3.01
CA GLY A 144 -5.00 2.05 -3.59
C GLY A 144 -3.88 2.45 -2.62
N HIS A 145 -4.04 3.57 -1.91
CA HIS A 145 -3.15 3.93 -0.80
C HIS A 145 -3.16 2.89 0.31
N ALA A 146 -4.32 2.46 0.79
CA ALA A 146 -4.45 1.44 1.82
C ALA A 146 -3.83 0.08 1.41
N MET A 147 -3.76 -0.21 0.10
CA MET A 147 -3.04 -1.36 -0.46
C MET A 147 -1.52 -1.14 -0.60
N GLY A 148 -1.03 0.07 -0.37
CA GLY A 148 0.39 0.42 -0.37
C GLY A 148 0.89 1.05 -1.67
N PHE A 149 0.02 1.61 -2.51
CA PHE A 149 0.42 2.36 -3.70
C PHE A 149 0.58 3.85 -3.38
N PRO A 150 1.74 4.48 -3.65
CA PRO A 150 1.92 5.91 -3.48
C PRO A 150 1.38 6.70 -4.69
N HIS A 151 1.46 8.02 -4.64
CA HIS A 151 1.05 8.85 -5.78
C HIS A 151 1.95 8.70 -7.01
N GLU A 152 1.32 8.67 -8.19
CA GLU A 152 2.00 8.49 -9.47
C GLU A 152 2.76 9.75 -9.92
N HIS A 153 2.31 10.95 -9.60
CA HIS A 153 3.07 12.18 -9.93
C HIS A 153 4.39 12.31 -9.16
N GLN A 154 4.54 11.55 -8.06
CA GLN A 154 5.79 11.45 -7.31
C GLN A 154 6.74 10.39 -7.88
N ASN A 155 6.30 9.60 -8.86
CA ASN A 155 7.15 8.68 -9.61
C ASN A 155 8.30 9.48 -10.24
N HIS A 156 9.53 9.03 -9.99
CA HIS A 156 10.72 9.71 -10.51
C HIS A 156 10.80 9.63 -12.05
N LYS A 157 10.12 8.64 -12.66
CA LYS A 157 10.02 8.47 -14.11
C LYS A 157 8.94 9.35 -14.74
N ALA A 158 8.17 10.09 -13.92
CA ALA A 158 7.14 11.02 -14.40
C ALA A 158 7.69 12.10 -15.35
N GLY A 159 8.97 12.46 -15.22
CA GLY A 159 9.54 13.57 -15.98
C GLY A 159 8.90 14.93 -15.67
N ILE A 160 8.01 14.98 -14.67
CA ILE A 160 7.33 16.20 -14.21
C ILE A 160 8.35 17.12 -13.56
N VAL A 161 8.48 18.31 -14.13
CA VAL A 161 9.17 19.46 -13.54
C VAL A 161 8.12 20.47 -13.12
N TRP A 162 8.01 20.71 -11.83
CA TRP A 162 7.03 21.62 -11.25
C TRP A 162 7.42 23.09 -11.45
N ASP A 163 6.42 23.95 -11.65
CA ASP A 163 6.54 25.36 -11.30
C ASP A 163 6.24 25.48 -9.80
N GLU A 164 7.26 25.32 -8.96
CA GLU A 164 7.07 25.20 -7.51
C GLU A 164 6.36 26.43 -6.91
N ASP A 165 6.67 27.63 -7.38
CA ASP A 165 6.02 28.86 -6.91
C ASP A 165 4.51 28.85 -7.24
N ALA A 166 4.15 28.42 -8.46
CA ALA A 166 2.75 28.27 -8.85
C ALA A 166 2.04 27.16 -8.06
N VAL A 167 2.72 26.04 -7.80
CA VAL A 167 2.21 24.92 -7.01
C VAL A 167 1.91 25.35 -5.57
N TYR A 168 2.87 25.99 -4.89
CA TYR A 168 2.65 26.49 -3.52
C TYR A 168 1.51 27.52 -3.49
N ALA A 169 1.47 28.46 -4.44
CA ALA A 169 0.42 29.46 -4.50
C ALA A 169 -0.98 28.85 -4.74
N ASN A 170 -1.07 27.81 -5.58
CA ASN A 170 -2.32 27.12 -5.89
C ASN A 170 -2.87 26.38 -4.66
N PHE A 171 -2.05 25.55 -4.02
CA PHE A 171 -2.50 24.71 -2.89
C PHE A 171 -2.64 25.45 -1.56
N ALA A 172 -2.02 26.63 -1.40
CA ALA A 172 -2.33 27.55 -0.30
C ALA A 172 -3.72 28.19 -0.43
N GLY A 173 -4.34 28.15 -1.62
CA GLY A 173 -5.68 28.64 -1.90
C GLY A 173 -6.79 27.63 -1.61
N SER A 174 -8.03 28.02 -1.87
CA SER A 174 -9.18 27.12 -1.84
C SER A 174 -9.06 26.05 -2.93
N PRO A 175 -9.49 24.79 -2.68
CA PRO A 175 -10.14 24.28 -1.47
C PRO A 175 -9.19 23.72 -0.40
N ASN A 176 -7.89 23.61 -0.68
CA ASN A 176 -6.94 22.87 0.14
C ASN A 176 -6.42 23.64 1.36
N TYR A 177 -6.04 24.91 1.19
CA TYR A 177 -5.43 25.76 2.22
C TYR A 177 -4.21 25.12 2.92
N TRP A 178 -3.35 24.46 2.15
CA TRP A 178 -2.17 23.77 2.67
C TRP A 178 -1.01 24.73 2.94
N ASP A 179 -0.18 24.37 3.93
CA ASP A 179 1.12 25.00 4.11
C ASP A 179 2.17 24.43 3.14
N ASP A 180 3.33 25.07 3.07
CA ASP A 180 4.41 24.68 2.17
C ASP A 180 4.92 23.26 2.48
N ALA A 181 4.98 22.87 3.75
CA ALA A 181 5.45 21.54 4.13
C ALA A 181 4.51 20.43 3.62
N THR A 182 3.20 20.64 3.76
CA THR A 182 2.16 19.73 3.27
C THR A 182 2.15 19.67 1.75
N THR A 183 2.26 20.82 1.07
CA THR A 183 2.34 20.88 -0.40
C THR A 183 3.59 20.19 -0.91
N TYR A 184 4.74 20.41 -0.29
CA TYR A 184 5.98 19.74 -0.67
C TYR A 184 5.84 18.22 -0.51
N HIS A 185 5.30 17.75 0.61
CA HIS A 185 5.13 16.33 0.89
C HIS A 185 4.21 15.64 -0.11
N ASN A 186 3.03 16.24 -0.38
CA ASN A 186 1.99 15.62 -1.19
C ASN A 186 2.23 15.78 -2.70
N ILE A 187 2.86 16.88 -3.14
CA ILE A 187 2.94 17.25 -4.56
C ILE A 187 4.37 17.22 -5.09
N ILE A 188 5.28 17.99 -4.49
CA ILE A 188 6.57 18.31 -5.11
C ILE A 188 7.58 17.17 -4.91
N ARG A 189 7.60 16.57 -3.72
CA ARG A 189 8.55 15.52 -3.35
C ARG A 189 8.48 14.37 -4.35
N LYS A 190 9.63 14.02 -4.94
CA LYS A 190 9.77 12.80 -5.74
C LYS A 190 10.16 11.62 -4.87
N LEU A 191 9.63 10.45 -5.19
CA LEU A 191 10.16 9.17 -4.69
C LEU A 191 11.53 8.93 -5.34
N SER A 192 12.39 8.13 -4.70
CA SER A 192 13.83 8.05 -5.00
C SER A 192 14.12 7.75 -6.49
N PRO A 193 15.03 8.48 -7.16
CA PRO A 193 15.25 8.44 -8.60
C PRO A 193 15.96 7.20 -9.18
N GLN A 194 16.13 6.13 -8.39
CA GLN A 194 17.05 5.04 -8.71
C GLN A 194 16.36 3.70 -9.03
N ASP A 195 15.06 3.73 -9.36
CA ASP A 195 14.33 2.52 -9.72
C ASP A 195 14.62 2.10 -11.16
N ALA A 196 15.49 1.10 -11.33
CA ALA A 196 15.51 0.31 -12.56
C ALA A 196 14.20 -0.47 -12.77
N THR A 197 13.41 -0.69 -11.70
CA THR A 197 12.25 -1.62 -11.63
C THR A 197 10.88 -0.96 -11.46
N GLY A 198 10.82 0.36 -11.24
CA GLY A 198 9.55 1.10 -11.15
C GLY A 198 8.86 1.19 -12.52
N SER A 199 7.53 1.24 -12.51
CA SER A 199 6.72 1.41 -13.72
C SER A 199 7.07 2.73 -14.46
N PRO A 200 6.95 2.78 -15.79
CA PRO A 200 6.93 4.06 -16.52
C PRO A 200 5.86 4.99 -15.96
N TRP A 201 5.96 6.29 -16.25
CA TRP A 201 4.91 7.22 -15.86
C TRP A 201 3.57 6.86 -16.49
N ASP A 202 2.55 6.74 -15.65
CA ASP A 202 1.17 6.66 -16.09
C ASP A 202 0.39 7.94 -15.73
N ARG A 203 0.16 8.78 -16.74
CA ARG A 203 -0.62 10.01 -16.58
C ARG A 203 -2.11 9.75 -16.28
N ASP A 204 -2.59 8.54 -16.62
CA ASP A 204 -3.98 8.11 -16.49
C ASP A 204 -4.18 7.19 -15.27
N SER A 205 -3.15 6.99 -14.44
CA SER A 205 -3.24 6.19 -13.21
C SER A 205 -4.27 6.77 -12.23
N ILE A 206 -5.01 5.88 -11.57
CA ILE A 206 -5.91 6.25 -10.47
C ILE A 206 -5.16 6.93 -9.33
N MET A 207 -3.87 6.62 -9.15
CA MET A 207 -2.99 7.20 -8.12
C MET A 207 -2.43 8.56 -8.51
N HIS A 208 -2.77 9.08 -9.69
CA HIS A 208 -2.33 10.38 -10.17
C HIS A 208 -3.33 11.48 -9.78
N TYR A 209 -2.84 12.61 -9.28
CA TYR A 209 -3.69 13.77 -9.03
C TYR A 209 -4.08 14.51 -10.31
N GLN A 210 -5.18 15.24 -10.25
CA GLN A 210 -5.53 16.24 -11.25
C GLN A 210 -4.72 17.52 -10.99
N PHE A 211 -4.10 18.07 -12.02
CA PHE A 211 -3.36 19.32 -11.94
C PHE A 211 -3.88 20.32 -12.96
N ASP A 212 -4.16 21.54 -12.51
CA ASP A 212 -4.52 22.65 -13.40
C ASP A 212 -3.36 23.01 -14.34
N ALA A 213 -3.71 23.64 -15.46
CA ALA A 213 -2.73 24.18 -16.39
C ALA A 213 -1.82 25.21 -15.71
N GLY A 214 -0.53 25.18 -16.02
CA GLY A 214 0.45 26.14 -15.53
C GLY A 214 1.16 25.74 -14.23
N LEU A 215 0.80 24.61 -13.62
CA LEU A 215 1.53 24.06 -12.46
C LEU A 215 2.78 23.26 -12.87
N ILE A 216 2.82 22.77 -14.11
CA ILE A 216 3.85 21.87 -14.62
C ILE A 216 4.62 22.56 -15.76
N LEU A 217 5.93 22.72 -15.60
CA LEU A 217 6.83 23.27 -16.62
C LEU A 217 7.19 22.24 -17.69
N SER A 218 7.34 20.97 -17.32
CA SER A 218 7.59 19.86 -18.23
C SER A 218 6.81 18.63 -17.78
N PRO A 219 6.11 17.90 -18.67
CA PRO A 219 5.97 18.14 -20.11
C PRO A 219 5.30 19.48 -20.48
N ALA A 220 5.78 20.13 -21.54
CA ALA A 220 5.43 21.52 -21.86
C ALA A 220 3.94 21.74 -22.21
N GLU A 221 3.22 20.69 -22.62
CA GLU A 221 1.78 20.75 -22.87
C GLU A 221 0.98 21.17 -21.63
N TYR A 222 1.41 20.77 -20.43
CA TYR A 222 0.72 21.05 -19.17
C TYR A 222 0.93 22.48 -18.66
N GLN A 223 1.75 23.28 -19.34
CA GLN A 223 1.79 24.72 -19.11
C GLN A 223 0.49 25.40 -19.57
N GLN A 224 -0.21 24.82 -20.56
CA GLN A 224 -1.41 25.41 -21.16
C GLN A 224 -2.66 24.54 -21.05
N GLN A 225 -2.50 23.27 -20.67
CA GLN A 225 -3.59 22.31 -20.55
C GLN A 225 -3.56 21.67 -19.15
N PRO A 226 -4.71 21.37 -18.55
CA PRO A 226 -4.74 20.63 -17.29
C PRO A 226 -4.32 19.18 -17.53
N LEU A 227 -3.67 18.58 -16.54
CA LEU A 227 -3.43 17.14 -16.46
C LEU A 227 -4.57 16.49 -15.69
N ILE A 228 -5.45 15.79 -16.40
CA ILE A 228 -6.62 15.13 -15.83
C ILE A 228 -6.53 13.65 -16.23
N PRO A 229 -6.32 12.73 -15.28
CA PRO A 229 -6.36 11.30 -15.54
C PRO A 229 -7.73 10.87 -16.07
N SER A 230 -7.73 9.84 -16.91
CA SER A 230 -8.95 9.14 -17.29
C SER A 230 -9.59 8.48 -16.04
N PRO A 231 -10.93 8.38 -15.97
CA PRO A 231 -11.60 7.80 -14.81
C PRO A 231 -11.37 6.29 -14.69
N GLY A 232 -11.40 5.77 -13.47
CA GLY A 232 -11.17 4.36 -13.15
C GLY A 232 -9.70 3.92 -13.15
N LEU A 233 -9.48 2.62 -12.98
CA LEU A 233 -8.15 2.01 -12.98
C LEU A 233 -7.55 1.96 -14.39
N SER A 234 -6.33 2.46 -14.55
CA SER A 234 -5.55 2.32 -15.78
C SER A 234 -5.07 0.88 -15.98
N GLU A 235 -4.62 0.55 -17.20
CA GLU A 235 -4.00 -0.75 -17.46
C GLU A 235 -2.73 -0.95 -16.61
N MET A 236 -1.98 0.12 -16.32
CA MET A 236 -0.78 0.03 -15.51
C MET A 236 -1.08 -0.17 -14.02
N ASP A 237 -2.13 0.45 -13.49
CA ASP A 237 -2.59 0.21 -12.12
C ASP A 237 -2.93 -1.27 -11.92
N ILE A 238 -3.65 -1.86 -12.88
CA ILE A 238 -4.02 -3.28 -12.84
C ILE A 238 -2.78 -4.18 -12.90
N GLN A 239 -1.84 -3.89 -13.82
CA GLN A 239 -0.60 -4.66 -13.94
C GLN A 239 0.25 -4.58 -12.66
N GLU A 240 0.35 -3.40 -12.06
CA GLU A 240 1.14 -3.18 -10.85
C GLU A 240 0.49 -3.85 -9.63
N ALA A 241 -0.84 -3.82 -9.53
CA ALA A 241 -1.59 -4.54 -8.50
C ALA A 241 -1.40 -6.06 -8.63
N LEU A 242 -1.54 -6.62 -9.84
CA LEU A 242 -1.34 -8.04 -10.10
C LEU A 242 0.12 -8.49 -9.92
N LYS A 243 1.09 -7.59 -10.12
CA LYS A 243 2.51 -7.88 -9.89
C LYS A 243 2.81 -8.10 -8.40
N PHE A 244 2.21 -7.30 -7.52
CA PHE A 244 2.42 -7.41 -6.06
C PHE A 244 1.45 -8.36 -5.37
N TYR A 245 0.24 -8.48 -5.92
CA TYR A 245 -0.84 -9.26 -5.36
C TYR A 245 -1.41 -10.22 -6.40
N PRO A 246 -0.62 -11.11 -7.01
CA PRO A 246 -1.16 -12.03 -8.01
C PRO A 246 -2.15 -13.01 -7.36
N ASP A 247 -3.26 -13.30 -8.01
CA ASP A 247 -4.13 -14.42 -7.63
C ASP A 247 -3.51 -15.76 -8.08
N ASN A 248 -2.36 -16.06 -7.51
CA ASN A 248 -1.65 -17.32 -7.68
C ASN A 248 -2.05 -18.25 -6.55
N ILE A 249 -3.31 -18.68 -6.52
CA ILE A 249 -3.71 -19.86 -5.75
C ILE A 249 -3.10 -21.08 -6.46
N ALA A 250 -1.79 -21.24 -6.36
CA ALA A 250 -1.12 -22.46 -6.75
C ALA A 250 -1.72 -23.58 -5.90
N ALA A 251 -2.15 -24.65 -6.56
CA ALA A 251 -2.93 -25.74 -5.97
C ALA A 251 -2.21 -26.54 -4.86
N GLN A 252 -1.02 -26.14 -4.41
CA GLN A 252 -0.36 -26.57 -3.17
C GLN A 252 0.90 -25.72 -2.96
N TRP A 253 0.92 -24.90 -1.92
CA TRP A 253 2.16 -24.29 -1.44
C TRP A 253 3.07 -25.37 -0.84
N PRO A 254 4.40 -25.30 -1.03
CA PRO A 254 5.33 -26.25 -0.44
C PRO A 254 5.25 -26.24 1.09
N GLU A 255 5.36 -27.43 1.69
CA GLU A 255 5.48 -27.53 3.15
C GLU A 255 6.88 -27.12 3.61
N LEU A 256 6.98 -26.21 4.58
CA LEU A 256 8.22 -25.85 5.24
C LEU A 256 8.49 -26.82 6.40
N VAL A 257 9.19 -27.91 6.08
CA VAL A 257 9.48 -29.00 7.01
C VAL A 257 10.62 -28.62 7.98
N PRO A 258 10.52 -28.95 9.29
CA PRO A 258 11.59 -28.66 10.24
C PRO A 258 12.96 -29.22 9.81
N PHE A 259 13.99 -28.38 9.94
CA PHE A 259 15.40 -28.65 9.57
C PHE A 259 15.66 -28.88 8.08
N LEU A 260 14.69 -28.59 7.20
CA LEU A 260 14.89 -28.58 5.75
C LEU A 260 14.97 -27.13 5.25
N SER A 261 16.11 -26.75 4.70
CA SER A 261 16.30 -25.44 4.09
C SER A 261 15.64 -25.36 2.71
N HIS A 262 14.88 -24.30 2.46
CA HIS A 262 14.37 -23.97 1.13
C HIS A 262 15.19 -22.82 0.54
N LYS A 263 15.64 -22.97 -0.71
CA LYS A 263 16.31 -21.90 -1.44
C LYS A 263 15.27 -20.86 -1.87
N LEU A 264 15.60 -19.58 -1.69
CA LEU A 264 14.82 -18.47 -2.23
C LEU A 264 15.29 -18.21 -3.66
N ASP A 265 14.44 -18.51 -4.64
CA ASP A 265 14.70 -18.27 -6.07
C ASP A 265 13.63 -17.33 -6.63
N ILE A 266 13.65 -16.10 -6.12
CA ILE A 266 12.67 -15.05 -6.41
C ILE A 266 13.38 -13.71 -6.64
N THR A 267 12.75 -12.81 -7.38
CA THR A 267 13.23 -11.44 -7.63
C THR A 267 12.54 -10.43 -6.70
N PRO A 268 13.10 -9.22 -6.50
CA PRO A 268 12.46 -8.17 -5.71
C PRO A 268 10.98 -7.95 -6.07
N GLY A 269 10.13 -7.86 -5.03
CA GLY A 269 8.67 -7.74 -5.15
C GLY A 269 7.93 -9.07 -5.22
N GLN A 270 8.58 -10.17 -5.62
CA GLN A 270 7.97 -11.50 -5.63
C GLN A 270 7.87 -12.10 -4.22
N GLN A 271 7.02 -13.12 -4.11
CA GLN A 271 6.70 -13.81 -2.86
C GLN A 271 6.78 -15.33 -3.02
N LEU A 272 7.13 -16.01 -1.93
CA LEU A 272 6.97 -17.44 -1.74
C LEU A 272 6.08 -17.70 -0.54
N ASP A 273 5.14 -18.61 -0.71
CA ASP A 273 4.24 -19.05 0.35
C ASP A 273 4.52 -20.51 0.69
N PHE A 274 4.44 -20.82 1.99
CA PHE A 274 4.66 -22.16 2.52
C PHE A 274 3.52 -22.54 3.47
N THR A 275 3.19 -23.83 3.50
CA THR A 275 2.40 -24.40 4.59
C THR A 275 3.30 -24.92 5.71
N ILE A 276 2.82 -24.87 6.95
CA ILE A 276 3.48 -25.49 8.10
C ILE A 276 2.42 -26.28 8.88
N GLU A 277 2.66 -27.57 9.05
CA GLU A 277 1.84 -28.47 9.88
C GLU A 277 2.72 -29.11 10.97
N PRO A 278 2.79 -28.52 12.18
CA PRO A 278 3.67 -29.02 13.22
C PRO A 278 3.20 -30.39 13.75
N ASN A 279 4.09 -31.38 13.74
CA ASN A 279 3.81 -32.69 14.36
C ASN A 279 3.90 -32.69 15.91
N ILE A 280 4.45 -31.62 16.50
CA ILE A 280 4.64 -31.46 17.95
C ILE A 280 4.38 -30.00 18.34
N SER A 281 3.61 -29.78 19.42
CA SER A 281 3.37 -28.43 19.97
C SER A 281 4.60 -27.91 20.70
N ARG A 282 5.32 -26.95 20.11
CA ARG A 282 6.51 -26.32 20.68
C ARG A 282 6.75 -24.94 20.09
N THR A 283 7.72 -24.21 20.64
CA THR A 283 8.26 -23.02 19.98
C THR A 283 9.14 -23.46 18.82
N TYR A 284 8.84 -22.94 17.64
CA TYR A 284 9.65 -23.07 16.44
C TYR A 284 10.30 -21.73 16.11
N ASN A 285 11.48 -21.80 15.50
CA ASN A 285 12.11 -20.65 14.89
C ASN A 285 11.96 -20.75 13.37
N ILE A 286 11.51 -19.68 12.75
CA ILE A 286 11.48 -19.50 11.30
C ILE A 286 12.47 -18.39 11.02
N GLN A 287 13.46 -18.65 10.16
CA GLN A 287 14.45 -17.64 9.85
C GLN A 287 14.87 -17.71 8.39
N THR A 288 15.04 -16.53 7.79
CA THR A 288 15.78 -16.42 6.53
C THR A 288 17.29 -16.44 6.82
N PHE A 289 18.10 -16.72 5.81
CA PHE A 289 19.56 -16.63 5.88
C PHE A 289 20.12 -16.32 4.50
N GLY A 290 21.22 -15.57 4.43
CA GLY A 290 21.83 -15.12 3.19
C GLY A 290 22.11 -13.62 3.22
N THR A 291 22.15 -13.00 2.03
CA THR A 291 22.32 -11.55 1.88
C THR A 291 21.04 -10.83 1.40
N MET A 292 19.94 -11.58 1.34
CA MET A 292 18.63 -11.10 0.91
C MET A 292 17.94 -10.29 2.00
N ASP A 293 17.25 -9.23 1.58
CA ASP A 293 16.40 -8.40 2.41
C ASP A 293 14.96 -8.87 2.25
N THR A 294 14.39 -9.45 3.30
CA THR A 294 13.09 -10.12 3.27
C THR A 294 12.15 -9.60 4.34
N VAL A 295 10.87 -9.76 4.09
CA VAL A 295 9.85 -9.79 5.14
C VAL A 295 9.24 -11.19 5.19
N ILE A 296 9.09 -11.72 6.40
CA ILE A 296 8.32 -12.94 6.63
C ILE A 296 7.11 -12.62 7.50
N VAL A 297 5.97 -13.22 7.16
CA VAL A 297 4.73 -13.08 7.92
C VAL A 297 4.11 -14.45 8.10
N LEU A 298 3.79 -14.78 9.34
CA LEU A 298 3.20 -16.03 9.76
C LEU A 298 1.72 -15.81 10.07
N PHE A 299 0.89 -16.65 9.47
CA PHE A 299 -0.55 -16.73 9.70
C PHE A 299 -0.91 -18.10 10.26
N GLU A 300 -1.94 -18.15 11.10
CA GLU A 300 -2.66 -19.37 11.45
C GLU A 300 -3.87 -19.54 10.54
N ASP A 301 -4.16 -20.77 10.12
CA ASP A 301 -5.40 -21.10 9.43
C ASP A 301 -6.53 -21.28 10.45
N ASP A 302 -7.53 -20.41 10.42
CA ASP A 302 -8.78 -20.54 11.19
C ASP A 302 -9.94 -20.68 10.20
N ASP A 303 -10.43 -21.91 10.02
CA ASP A 303 -11.53 -22.22 9.10
C ASP A 303 -11.40 -21.62 7.68
N ALA A 304 -10.19 -21.70 7.09
CA ALA A 304 -9.80 -21.16 5.79
C ALA A 304 -9.57 -19.64 5.76
N GLU A 305 -9.60 -18.96 6.91
CA GLU A 305 -9.18 -17.57 7.07
C GLU A 305 -7.77 -17.48 7.67
N PRO A 306 -6.78 -16.91 6.96
CA PRO A 306 -5.44 -16.69 7.50
C PRO A 306 -5.42 -15.57 8.54
N ILE A 307 -5.31 -15.91 9.83
CA ILE A 307 -5.18 -14.96 10.94
C ILE A 307 -3.71 -14.62 11.18
N TYR A 308 -3.35 -13.34 11.18
CA TYR A 308 -2.00 -12.88 11.47
C TYR A 308 -1.53 -13.30 12.87
N LEU A 309 -0.33 -13.87 12.97
CA LEU A 309 0.31 -14.20 14.26
C LEU A 309 1.56 -13.36 14.54
N ALA A 310 2.44 -13.25 13.55
CA ALA A 310 3.73 -12.60 13.70
C ALA A 310 4.27 -12.19 12.34
N GLY A 311 5.06 -11.12 12.32
CA GLY A 311 5.81 -10.68 11.14
C GLY A 311 7.14 -10.13 11.59
N ASP A 312 8.16 -10.30 10.75
CA ASP A 312 9.46 -9.68 10.94
C ASP A 312 9.99 -9.27 9.58
N ASP A 313 10.32 -7.98 9.46
CA ASP A 313 11.21 -7.49 8.42
C ASP A 313 12.62 -7.46 9.00
N ASP A 314 13.66 -7.66 8.19
CA ASP A 314 15.07 -7.66 8.65
C ASP A 314 15.56 -6.29 9.20
N SER A 315 14.61 -5.38 9.37
CA SER A 315 14.71 -4.00 9.75
C SER A 315 15.64 -3.12 8.93
N GLY A 316 15.99 -3.54 7.71
CA GLY A 316 16.94 -2.84 6.85
C GLY A 316 18.37 -2.85 7.41
N THR A 317 18.69 -3.81 8.29
CA THR A 317 19.95 -3.82 9.07
C THR A 317 20.82 -5.06 8.83
N ASN A 318 21.03 -5.51 7.58
CA ASN A 318 21.89 -6.67 7.25
C ASN A 318 21.63 -7.97 8.07
N TYR A 319 20.53 -8.04 8.82
CA TYR A 319 20.10 -9.22 9.53
C TYR A 319 19.18 -10.02 8.63
N ASN A 320 18.79 -11.21 9.08
CA ASN A 320 17.80 -12.00 8.38
C ASN A 320 16.54 -12.04 9.24
N SER A 321 15.39 -11.96 8.61
CA SER A 321 14.09 -11.97 9.28
C SER A 321 13.92 -13.24 10.11
N LYS A 322 13.40 -13.09 11.33
CA LYS A 322 13.24 -14.18 12.29
C LYS A 322 11.93 -14.08 13.06
N ILE A 323 11.16 -15.16 13.03
CA ILE A 323 9.99 -15.37 13.88
C ILE A 323 10.29 -16.51 14.87
N SER A 324 10.01 -16.28 16.15
CA SER A 324 10.03 -17.32 17.19
C SER A 324 8.63 -17.48 17.77
N GLN A 325 7.87 -18.48 17.29
CA GLN A 325 6.44 -18.64 17.61
C GLN A 325 6.14 -20.04 18.13
N ARG A 326 5.24 -20.14 19.12
CA ARG A 326 4.69 -21.43 19.55
C ARG A 326 3.62 -21.89 18.57
N LEU A 327 3.90 -23.00 17.89
CA LEU A 327 2.95 -23.65 16.98
C LEU A 327 2.33 -24.88 17.68
N ILE A 328 1.07 -25.17 17.37
CA ILE A 328 0.27 -26.21 18.03
C ILE A 328 0.05 -27.38 17.07
N ASN A 329 0.33 -28.59 17.53
CA ASN A 329 0.08 -29.82 16.78
C ASN A 329 -1.39 -29.94 16.37
N GLY A 330 -1.63 -30.30 15.11
CA GLY A 330 -2.95 -30.46 14.52
C GLY A 330 -3.54 -29.16 13.98
N ARG A 331 -2.82 -28.03 14.07
CA ARG A 331 -3.16 -26.77 13.40
C ARG A 331 -2.34 -26.59 12.13
N ARG A 332 -2.83 -25.77 11.23
CA ARG A 332 -2.13 -25.38 9.99
C ARG A 332 -1.74 -23.91 10.06
N TYR A 333 -0.59 -23.60 9.50
CA TYR A 333 -0.06 -22.24 9.41
C TYR A 333 0.42 -21.95 8.00
N TYR A 334 0.46 -20.66 7.65
CA TYR A 334 0.98 -20.16 6.38
C TYR A 334 2.14 -19.22 6.65
N LEU A 335 3.30 -19.50 6.06
CA LEU A 335 4.43 -18.56 6.05
C LEU A 335 4.48 -17.89 4.69
N ARG A 336 4.40 -16.56 4.69
CA ARG A 336 4.51 -15.73 3.49
C ARG A 336 5.81 -14.97 3.55
N LEU A 337 6.61 -15.09 2.50
CA LEU A 337 7.93 -14.48 2.41
C LEU A 337 7.99 -13.62 1.17
N ARG A 338 8.21 -12.32 1.33
CA ARG A 338 8.43 -11.39 0.22
C ARG A 338 9.87 -10.88 0.21
N LEU A 339 10.45 -10.81 -0.98
CA LEU A 339 11.79 -10.28 -1.18
C LEU A 339 11.73 -8.77 -1.45
N TYR A 340 12.41 -7.98 -0.63
CA TYR A 340 12.62 -6.55 -0.87
C TYR A 340 13.83 -6.33 -1.77
N SER A 341 14.96 -6.98 -1.47
CA SER A 341 16.18 -6.89 -2.29
C SER A 341 16.97 -8.20 -2.28
N ALA A 342 17.49 -8.60 -3.43
CA ALA A 342 18.25 -9.84 -3.58
C ALA A 342 19.67 -9.79 -2.96
N GLY A 343 20.16 -8.61 -2.59
CA GLY A 343 21.53 -8.43 -2.12
C GLY A 343 22.58 -8.72 -3.19
N ALA A 344 23.87 -8.66 -2.80
CA ALA A 344 24.98 -8.79 -3.75
C ALA A 344 25.19 -10.22 -4.28
N SER A 345 24.84 -11.25 -3.48
CA SER A 345 24.97 -12.65 -3.91
C SER A 345 23.74 -13.16 -4.66
N GLY A 346 22.57 -12.54 -4.46
CA GLY A 346 21.30 -13.07 -4.99
C GLY A 346 20.93 -14.43 -4.40
N GLU A 347 21.56 -14.84 -3.29
CA GLU A 347 21.38 -16.15 -2.68
C GLU A 347 20.89 -16.03 -1.24
N GLY A 348 19.84 -16.79 -0.93
CA GLY A 348 19.27 -16.89 0.39
C GLY A 348 18.40 -18.13 0.54
N GLY A 349 18.03 -18.43 1.77
CA GLY A 349 17.17 -19.54 2.12
C GLY A 349 16.27 -19.21 3.29
N VAL A 350 15.28 -20.06 3.54
CA VAL A 350 14.43 -20.04 4.72
C VAL A 350 14.39 -21.42 5.35
N MET A 351 14.34 -21.48 6.68
CA MET A 351 14.24 -22.74 7.42
C MET A 351 13.40 -22.56 8.69
N LEU A 352 12.69 -23.63 9.04
CA LEU A 352 11.97 -23.83 10.30
C LEU A 352 12.75 -24.80 11.20
N TRP A 353 12.90 -24.57 12.51
CA TRP A 353 13.52 -25.54 13.45
C TRP A 353 13.03 -25.48 14.90
#